data_AF-A0AAN8RBN0-F1
#
_entry.id   AF-A0AAN8RBN0-F1
#
_cell.length_a   1.000
_cell.length_b   1.000
_cell.length_c   1.000
_cell.angle_alpha   90.00
_cell.angle_beta   90.00
_cell.angle_gamma   90.00
#
_symmetry.space_group_name_H-M   'P 1'
#
loop_
_entity.id
_entity.type
_entity.pdbx_description
1 polymer ?
#
loop_
_entity_poly.entity_id
_entity_poly.type
_entity_poly.pdbx_seq_one_letter_code
_entity_poly.pdbx_strand_id
1 'polypeptide(L)'
;MSRHNHKRLTLTAEFDGKLCIVCPKHKYKISLAEGESIYRATNPYDPLPTPRWYSKGIKQRVHTVTETDGDVYVTLSHVSRFIESDYFQGEKGKVERERMEAEDAAKKSKATTS
;
A
#
# COMPACT_ATOMS: atom_id res chain seq x y z
N MET A 1 8.00 19.12 -18.25
CA MET A 1 8.40 18.18 -17.17
C MET A 1 7.20 17.94 -16.26
N SER A 2 6.39 16.93 -16.55
CA SER A 2 5.16 16.65 -15.80
C SER A 2 5.53 15.99 -14.47
N ARG A 3 5.33 16.70 -13.35
CA ARG A 3 5.51 16.14 -12.01
C ARG A 3 4.38 15.13 -11.79
N HIS A 4 4.65 13.86 -12.07
CA HIS A 4 3.73 12.79 -11.75
C HIS A 4 3.64 12.69 -10.23
N ASN A 5 2.55 13.23 -9.69
CA ASN A 5 2.29 13.28 -8.25
C ASN A 5 1.74 11.92 -7.82
N HIS A 6 2.59 10.90 -7.85
CA HIS A 6 2.26 9.58 -7.31
C HIS A 6 1.83 9.78 -5.86
N LYS A 7 0.59 9.43 -5.51
CA LYS A 7 0.08 9.50 -4.13
C LYS A 7 0.96 8.62 -3.24
N ARG A 8 2.04 9.20 -2.72
CA ARG A 8 3.05 8.55 -1.90
C ARG A 8 2.37 8.09 -0.61
N LEU A 9 2.69 6.90 -0.15
CA LEU A 9 2.21 6.36 1.11
C LEU A 9 2.93 7.14 2.23
N THR A 10 2.34 8.25 2.68
CA THR A 10 3.05 9.23 3.54
C THR A 10 2.81 9.05 5.03
N LEU A 11 1.99 8.09 5.46
CA LEU A 11 1.73 7.86 6.88
C LEU A 11 2.29 6.50 7.30
N THR A 12 3.30 6.52 8.18
CA THR A 12 3.81 5.35 8.90
C THR A 12 3.17 5.27 10.28
N ALA A 13 2.67 4.10 10.68
CA ALA A 13 2.09 3.85 11.99
C ALA A 13 2.27 2.39 12.39
N GLU A 14 2.33 2.12 13.70
CA GLU A 14 2.48 0.77 14.24
C GLU A 14 1.13 0.10 14.48
N PHE A 15 1.01 -1.15 14.05
CA PHE A 15 -0.18 -1.98 14.25
C PHE A 15 0.26 -3.42 14.49
N ASP A 16 -0.28 -4.06 15.52
CA ASP A 16 0.06 -5.46 15.86
C ASP A 16 1.58 -5.69 16.04
N GLY A 17 2.29 -4.71 16.59
CA GLY A 17 3.75 -4.73 16.73
C GLY A 17 4.53 -4.60 15.42
N LYS A 18 3.85 -4.28 14.30
CA LYS A 18 4.45 -4.12 12.97
C LYS A 18 4.39 -2.66 12.54
N LEU A 19 5.55 -2.11 12.14
CA LEU A 19 5.60 -0.80 11.49
C LEU A 19 4.99 -0.90 10.09
N CYS A 20 3.91 -0.16 9.84
CA CYS A 20 3.17 -0.22 8.60
C CYS A 20 3.03 1.15 7.94
N ILE A 21 2.91 1.14 6.61
CA ILE A 21 2.43 2.28 5.83
C ILE A 21 0.92 2.19 5.66
N VAL A 22 0.25 3.34 5.77
CA VAL A 22 -1.21 3.44 5.63
C VAL A 22 -1.54 4.13 4.31
N CYS A 23 -2.28 3.43 3.45
CA CYS A 23 -2.78 4.00 2.20
C CYS A 23 -3.75 5.16 2.51
N PRO A 24 -3.51 6.39 2.02
CA PRO A 24 -4.35 7.53 2.34
C PRO A 24 -5.77 7.38 1.76
N LYS A 25 -5.92 6.65 0.65
CA LYS A 25 -7.20 6.45 -0.06
C LYS A 25 -8.06 5.36 0.60
N HIS A 26 -7.50 4.17 0.80
CA HIS A 26 -8.27 2.98 1.22
C HIS A 26 -7.99 2.54 2.66
N LYS A 27 -7.07 3.21 3.38
CA LYS A 27 -6.67 2.90 4.76
C LYS A 27 -6.13 1.48 4.97
N TYR A 28 -5.68 0.83 3.89
CA TYR A 28 -4.92 -0.41 3.95
C TYR A 28 -3.61 -0.19 4.70
N LYS A 29 -3.27 -1.14 5.56
CA LYS A 29 -2.07 -1.13 6.41
C LYS A 29 -1.15 -2.20 5.87
N ILE A 30 0.01 -1.80 5.39
CA ILE A 30 0.98 -2.70 4.76
C ILE A 30 2.26 -2.66 5.60
N SER A 31 2.73 -3.81 6.08
CA SER A 31 3.95 -3.89 6.87
C SER A 31 5.17 -3.48 6.04
N LEU A 32 6.09 -2.71 6.64
CA LEU A 32 7.33 -2.31 5.96
C LEU A 32 8.31 -3.47 5.81
N ALA A 33 8.28 -4.43 6.75
CA ALA A 33 9.20 -5.56 6.75
C ALA A 33 8.91 -6.57 5.61
N GLU A 34 7.65 -6.95 5.43
CA GLU A 34 7.28 -8.06 4.53
C GLU A 34 6.27 -7.67 3.45
N GLY A 35 5.71 -6.45 3.50
CA GLY A 35 4.66 -6.03 2.57
C GLY A 35 3.33 -6.73 2.82
N GLU A 36 3.12 -7.22 4.04
CA GLU A 36 1.91 -7.90 4.48
C GLU A 36 0.79 -6.90 4.72
N SER A 37 -0.38 -7.13 4.13
CA SER A 37 -1.56 -6.32 4.43
C SER A 37 -2.27 -6.86 5.65
N ILE A 38 -2.36 -6.04 6.71
CA ILE A 38 -3.07 -6.39 7.93
C ILE A 38 -4.37 -5.60 8.10
N TYR A 39 -5.33 -6.21 8.78
CA TYR A 39 -6.62 -5.61 9.09
C TYR A 39 -7.11 -6.06 10.46
N ARG A 40 -7.91 -5.21 11.10
CA ARG A 40 -8.56 -5.53 12.37
C ARG A 40 -10.01 -5.91 12.10
N ALA A 41 -10.42 -7.09 12.52
CA ALA A 41 -11.79 -7.58 12.37
C ALA A 41 -12.22 -8.33 13.63
N THR A 42 -13.51 -8.61 13.73
CA THR A 42 -14.09 -9.43 14.80
C THR A 42 -14.73 -10.63 14.13
N ASN A 43 -14.40 -11.84 14.57
CA ASN A 43 -15.06 -13.05 14.08
C ASN A 43 -16.46 -13.15 14.71
N PRO A 44 -17.55 -13.08 13.94
CA PRO A 44 -18.91 -13.14 14.49
C PRO A 44 -19.27 -14.54 15.00
N TYR A 45 -18.53 -15.57 14.61
CA TYR A 45 -18.77 -16.95 15.04
C TYR A 45 -18.01 -17.34 16.31
N ASP A 46 -17.11 -16.47 16.81
CA ASP A 46 -16.43 -16.73 18.07
C ASP A 46 -17.40 -16.53 19.25
N PRO A 47 -17.36 -17.39 20.28
CA PRO A 47 -18.22 -17.27 21.45
C PRO A 47 -17.97 -15.97 22.23
N LEU A 48 -16.77 -15.38 22.09
CA LEU A 48 -16.41 -14.06 22.59
C LEU A 48 -15.87 -13.22 21.42
N PRO A 49 -16.72 -12.43 20.75
CA PRO A 49 -16.34 -11.64 19.57
C PRO A 49 -15.38 -10.52 19.98
N THR A 50 -14.10 -10.81 19.96
CA THR A 50 -13.00 -9.88 20.28
C THR A 50 -12.33 -9.42 18.99
N PRO A 51 -12.11 -8.10 18.80
CA PRO A 51 -11.38 -7.62 17.64
C PRO A 51 -9.94 -8.11 17.67
N ARG A 52 -9.51 -8.76 16.59
CA ARG A 52 -8.14 -9.27 16.41
C ARG A 52 -7.52 -8.73 15.13
N TRP A 53 -6.20 -8.75 15.10
CA TRP A 53 -5.45 -8.48 13.88
C TRP A 53 -5.39 -9.74 13.03
N TYR A 54 -5.60 -9.55 11.73
CA TYR A 54 -5.59 -10.60 10.73
C TYR A 54 -4.72 -10.16 9.56
N SER A 55 -4.16 -11.15 8.88
CA SER A 55 -3.36 -10.98 7.68
C SER A 55 -4.17 -11.30 6.43
N LYS A 56 -3.99 -10.49 5.37
CA LYS A 56 -4.41 -10.83 4.00
C LYS A 56 -3.25 -11.41 3.19
N GLY A 57 -2.13 -11.72 3.82
CA GLY A 57 -0.88 -12.14 3.19
C GLY A 57 -0.09 -10.97 2.60
N ILE A 58 0.99 -11.31 1.88
CA ILE A 58 1.87 -10.37 1.20
C ILE A 58 1.13 -9.75 0.01
N LYS A 59 0.88 -8.44 0.07
CA LYS A 59 0.16 -7.67 -0.95
C LYS A 59 1.05 -6.68 -1.68
N GLN A 60 2.18 -6.31 -1.08
CA GLN A 60 3.16 -5.40 -1.65
C GLN A 60 4.52 -6.06 -1.73
N ARG A 61 5.17 -6.01 -2.90
CA ARG A 61 6.54 -6.47 -3.04
C ARG A 61 7.49 -5.55 -2.29
N VAL A 62 8.30 -6.12 -1.41
CA VAL A 62 9.38 -5.44 -0.70
C VAL A 62 10.68 -5.57 -1.49
N HIS A 63 11.48 -4.51 -1.49
CA HIS A 63 12.80 -4.45 -2.11
C HIS A 63 13.85 -4.25 -1.02
N THR A 64 15.06 -4.72 -1.27
CA THR A 64 16.16 -4.57 -0.32
C THR A 64 16.70 -3.16 -0.42
N VAL A 65 16.89 -2.51 0.72
CA VAL A 65 17.49 -1.18 0.81
C VAL A 65 18.80 -1.30 1.56
N THR A 66 19.86 -0.71 1.01
CA THR A 66 21.18 -0.62 1.63
C THR A 66 21.58 0.83 1.72
N GLU A 67 21.99 1.29 2.90
CA GLU A 67 22.50 2.64 3.14
C GLU A 67 24.01 2.60 3.26
N THR A 68 24.72 3.45 2.53
CA THR A 68 26.19 3.53 2.57
C THR A 68 26.61 4.97 2.26
N ASP A 69 27.49 5.54 3.09
CA ASP A 69 28.00 6.91 2.94
C ASP A 69 26.91 8.01 2.84
N GLY A 70 25.75 7.77 3.48
CA GLY A 70 24.60 8.67 3.43
C GLY A 70 23.74 8.55 2.16
N ASP A 71 24.13 7.68 1.23
CA ASP A 71 23.36 7.32 0.05
C ASP A 71 22.49 6.10 0.30
N VAL A 72 21.31 6.09 -0.33
CA VAL A 72 20.33 5.00 -0.22
C VAL A 72 20.24 4.26 -1.56
N TYR A 73 20.62 3.00 -1.55
CA TYR A 73 20.57 2.10 -2.70
C TYR A 73 19.41 1.11 -2.56
N VAL A 74 18.72 0.84 -3.65
CA VAL A 74 17.57 -0.09 -3.68
C VAL A 74 17.85 -1.21 -4.66
N THR A 75 17.89 -2.44 -4.15
CA THR A 75 18.00 -3.66 -4.95
C THR A 75 16.61 -4.26 -5.15
N LEU A 76 16.19 -4.34 -6.42
CA LEU A 76 14.89 -4.89 -6.77
C LEU A 76 14.81 -6.38 -6.40
N SER A 77 13.63 -6.78 -5.93
CA SER A 77 13.38 -8.16 -5.48
C SER A 77 13.10 -9.04 -6.70
N HIS A 78 13.88 -10.11 -6.83
CA HIS A 78 13.75 -11.09 -7.92
C HIS A 78 12.85 -12.28 -7.56
N VAL A 79 12.05 -12.20 -6.49
CA VAL A 79 11.14 -13.29 -6.12
C VAL A 79 10.18 -13.53 -7.28
N SER A 80 10.24 -14.74 -7.86
CA SER A 80 9.53 -15.11 -9.09
C SER A 80 8.01 -15.22 -8.95
N ARG A 81 7.50 -15.26 -7.72
CA ARG A 81 6.05 -15.29 -7.47
C ARG A 81 5.42 -13.97 -7.86
N PHE A 82 4.24 -14.04 -8.48
CA PHE A 82 3.41 -12.86 -8.68
C PHE A 82 2.83 -12.37 -7.35
N ILE A 83 2.87 -11.06 -7.13
CA ILE A 83 2.25 -10.36 -6.01
C ILE A 83 1.27 -9.34 -6.59
N GLU A 84 0.15 -9.09 -5.92
CA GLU A 84 -0.89 -8.17 -6.41
C GLU A 84 -0.37 -6.78 -6.79
N SER A 85 0.65 -6.27 -6.09
CA SER A 85 1.32 -5.02 -6.44
C SER A 85 1.95 -5.00 -7.84
N ASP A 86 2.35 -6.16 -8.36
CA ASP A 86 3.01 -6.27 -9.67
C ASP A 86 2.07 -5.87 -10.81
N TYR A 87 0.77 -6.12 -10.66
CA TYR A 87 -0.24 -5.71 -11.62
C TYR A 87 -0.17 -4.21 -11.91
N PHE A 88 -0.16 -3.39 -10.84
CA PHE A 88 -0.14 -1.93 -10.93
C PHE A 88 1.22 -1.35 -11.36
N GLN A 89 2.28 -2.16 -11.32
CA GLN A 89 3.60 -1.83 -11.86
C GLN A 89 3.75 -2.21 -13.34
N GLY A 90 2.96 -3.18 -13.82
CA GLY A 90 2.89 -3.56 -15.24
C GLY A 90 2.17 -2.55 -16.12
N GLU A 91 2.22 -2.76 -17.44
CA GLU A 91 1.70 -1.82 -18.44
C GLU A 91 0.20 -1.56 -18.30
N LYS A 92 -0.60 -2.63 -18.17
CA LYS A 92 -2.06 -2.52 -17.96
C LYS A 92 -2.40 -1.76 -16.67
N GLY A 93 -1.70 -2.08 -15.59
CA GLY A 93 -1.94 -1.43 -14.31
C GLY A 93 -1.52 0.05 -14.28
N LYS A 94 -0.53 0.46 -15.08
CA LYS A 94 -0.18 1.89 -15.25
C LYS A 94 -1.35 2.68 -15.82
N VAL A 95 -1.95 2.19 -16.92
CA VAL A 95 -3.11 2.82 -17.56
C VAL A 95 -4.29 2.91 -16.58
N GLU A 96 -4.55 1.84 -15.82
CA GLU A 96 -5.62 1.88 -14.82
C GLU A 96 -5.35 2.84 -13.67
N ARG A 97 -4.09 2.96 -13.21
CA ARG A 97 -3.73 3.96 -12.20
C ARG A 97 -3.98 5.38 -12.71
N GLU A 98 -3.60 5.68 -13.95
CA GLU A 98 -3.85 6.98 -14.56
C GLU A 98 -5.36 7.28 -14.65
N ARG A 99 -6.17 6.30 -15.06
CA ARG A 99 -7.63 6.44 -15.06
C ARG A 99 -8.18 6.73 -13.66
N MET A 100 -7.78 5.95 -12.66
CA MET A 100 -8.23 6.11 -11.27
C MET A 100 -7.78 7.46 -10.68
N GLU A 101 -6.60 7.95 -11.03
CA GLU A 101 -6.09 9.26 -10.62
C GLU A 101 -6.90 10.40 -11.24
N ALA A 102 -7.26 10.29 -12.53
CA ALA A 102 -8.13 11.26 -13.21
C ALA A 102 -9.55 11.29 -12.61
N GLU A 103 -10.13 10.11 -12.33
CA GLU A 103 -11.43 10.00 -11.67
C GLU A 103 -11.41 10.60 -10.25
N ASP A 104 -10.35 10.33 -9.47
CA ASP A 104 -10.17 10.93 -8.15
C ASP A 104 -10.07 12.47 -8.23
N ALA A 105 -9.35 12.99 -9.24
CA ALA A 105 -9.22 14.43 -9.45
C ALA A 105 -10.57 15.07 -9.80
N ALA A 106 -11.35 14.44 -10.67
CA ALA A 106 -12.69 14.91 -11.06
C ALA A 106 -13.70 14.85 -9.90
N LYS A 107 -13.61 13.84 -9.02
CA LYS A 107 -14.44 13.79 -7.80
C LYS A 107 -14.07 14.90 -6.82
N LYS A 108 -12.78 15.18 -6.67
CA LYS A 108 -12.30 16.24 -5.78
C LYS A 108 -12.70 17.64 -6.28
N SER A 109 -12.67 17.89 -7.59
CA SER A 109 -13.14 19.17 -8.14
C SER A 109 -14.64 19.37 -7.88
N LYS A 110 -15.47 18.34 -8.08
CA LYS A 110 -16.90 18.40 -7.76
C LYS A 110 -17.19 18.64 -6.28
N ALA A 111 -16.43 18.01 -5.39
CA ALA A 111 -16.59 18.19 -3.93
C ALA A 111 -16.13 19.56 -3.41
N THR A 112 -15.40 20.34 -4.21
CA THR A 112 -14.90 21.68 -3.84
C THR A 112 -15.81 22.80 -4.39
N THR A 113 -16.72 22.47 -5.32
CA THR A 113 -17.67 23.41 -5.95
C THR A 113 -19.08 23.30 -5.35
N SER A 114 -19.25 22.52 -4.28
CA SER A 114 -20.48 22.43 -3.46
C SER A 114 -20.18 22.96 -2.07
#